data_AF-A0A9D8GDW0-F1
#
_entry.id   AF-A0A9D8GDW0-F1
#
_cell.length_a   1.000
_cell.length_b   1.000
_cell.length_c   1.000
_cell.angle_alpha   90.00
_cell.angle_beta   90.00
_cell.angle_gamma   90.00
#
_symmetry.space_group_name_H-M   'P 1'
#
loop_
_entity.id
_entity.type
_entity.pdbx_description
1 polymer ?
#
loop_
_entity_poly.entity_id
_entity_poly.type
_entity_poly.pdbx_seq_one_letter_code
_entity_poly.pdbx_strand_id
1 'polypeptide(L)'
;VKVSGRVKTLTDGQYRFRGPMARGERANMGAAAVLQVGGIEIAVISRHVEPFDINTLITLRIDPFSKQFLMLKSRVHWRAGLGELAAAVVECAGVGVCTSDYNSLSFHKVRRPIYPLDPATSFEQGQVIQGG
;
A
#
# COMPACT_ATOMS: atom_id res chain seq x y z
N VAL A 1 12.11 14.59 4.42
CA VAL A 1 13.45 13.95 4.41
C VAL A 1 14.15 14.36 3.12
N LYS A 2 15.46 14.65 3.16
CA LYS A 2 16.28 14.93 1.97
C LYS A 2 17.27 13.79 1.77
N VAL A 3 17.42 13.32 0.54
CA VAL A 3 18.37 12.26 0.16
C VAL A 3 19.07 12.62 -1.14
N SER A 4 20.28 12.08 -1.33
CA SER A 4 21.04 12.18 -2.58
C SER A 4 21.40 10.78 -3.04
N GLY A 5 21.35 10.53 -4.35
CA GLY A 5 21.56 9.21 -4.90
C GLY A 5 21.65 9.23 -6.42
N ARG A 6 21.87 8.06 -7.00
CA ARG A 6 21.95 7.86 -8.46
C ARG A 6 20.58 7.47 -9.00
N VAL A 7 20.15 8.10 -10.08
CA VAL A 7 18.98 7.64 -10.84
C VAL A 7 19.36 6.33 -11.55
N LYS A 8 18.80 5.21 -11.12
CA LYS A 8 19.05 3.87 -11.72
C LYS A 8 18.16 3.63 -12.94
N THR A 9 16.93 4.15 -12.91
CA THR A 9 15.92 3.87 -13.93
C THR A 9 14.95 5.04 -14.03
N LEU A 10 14.50 5.32 -15.26
CA LEU A 10 13.42 6.26 -15.60
C LEU A 10 12.42 5.53 -16.49
N THR A 11 11.12 5.74 -16.24
CA THR A 11 10.02 5.09 -16.95
C THR A 11 8.79 5.99 -16.96
N ASP A 12 7.89 5.76 -17.92
CA ASP A 12 6.59 6.43 -18.03
C ASP A 12 5.49 5.77 -17.17
N GLY A 13 5.86 4.73 -16.41
CA GLY A 13 5.03 4.11 -15.37
C GLY A 13 3.87 3.27 -15.88
N GLN A 14 3.81 2.96 -17.18
CA GLN A 14 2.69 2.24 -17.79
C GLN A 14 2.93 0.73 -17.84
N TYR A 15 1.99 -0.06 -17.32
CA TYR A 15 2.06 -1.51 -17.34
C TYR A 15 0.67 -2.15 -17.19
N ARG A 16 0.61 -3.48 -17.23
CA ARG A 16 -0.59 -4.26 -16.89
C ARG A 16 -0.32 -5.16 -15.70
N PHE A 17 -1.31 -5.32 -14.84
CA PHE A 17 -1.21 -6.24 -13.70
C PHE A 17 -1.11 -7.69 -14.17
N ARG A 18 -0.22 -8.46 -13.54
CA ARG A 18 0.04 -9.88 -13.85
C ARG A 18 -0.51 -10.82 -12.79
N GLY A 19 -0.58 -10.38 -11.55
CA GLY A 19 -1.10 -11.12 -10.41
C GLY A 19 -2.58 -11.47 -10.55
N PRO A 20 -3.14 -12.16 -9.55
CA PRO A 20 -4.55 -12.55 -9.55
C PRO A 20 -5.50 -11.36 -9.38
N MET A 21 -5.06 -10.30 -8.70
CA MET A 21 -5.83 -9.08 -8.49
C MET A 21 -5.74 -8.15 -9.72
N ALA A 22 -6.90 -7.70 -10.22
CA ALA A 22 -7.01 -6.77 -11.37
C ALA A 22 -6.25 -7.25 -12.63
N ARG A 23 -6.14 -8.57 -12.82
CA ARG A 23 -5.33 -9.18 -13.88
C ARG A 23 -5.66 -8.59 -15.25
N GLY A 24 -4.61 -8.13 -15.95
CA GLY A 24 -4.73 -7.58 -17.29
C GLY A 24 -5.20 -6.13 -17.35
N GLU A 25 -5.70 -5.53 -16.27
CA GLU A 25 -6.02 -4.11 -16.24
C GLU A 25 -4.76 -3.25 -16.38
N ARG A 26 -4.93 -2.03 -16.90
CA ARG A 26 -3.83 -1.08 -17.10
C ARG A 26 -3.59 -0.28 -15.83
N ALA A 27 -2.32 -0.19 -15.45
CA ALA A 27 -1.83 0.67 -14.38
C ALA A 27 -0.97 1.79 -14.97
N ASN A 28 -0.93 2.94 -14.28
CA ASN A 28 -0.15 4.09 -14.69
C ASN A 28 0.39 4.84 -13.45
N MET A 29 1.68 4.65 -13.16
CA MET A 29 2.42 5.33 -12.10
C MET A 29 2.85 6.77 -12.46
N GLY A 30 2.58 7.20 -13.69
CA GLY A 30 3.07 8.44 -14.27
C GLY A 30 4.60 8.41 -14.44
N ALA A 31 5.21 9.59 -14.49
CA ALA A 31 6.67 9.69 -14.51
C ALA A 31 7.24 9.00 -13.27
N ALA A 32 8.07 7.98 -13.48
CA ALA A 32 8.61 7.14 -12.44
C ALA A 32 10.13 7.03 -12.54
N ALA A 33 10.78 6.99 -11.38
CA ALA A 33 12.21 6.85 -11.25
C ALA A 33 12.56 5.86 -10.13
N VAL A 34 13.69 5.17 -10.28
CA VAL A 34 14.32 4.44 -9.17
C VAL A 34 15.58 5.18 -8.77
N LEU A 35 15.63 5.62 -7.51
CA LEU A 35 16.80 6.23 -6.91
C LEU A 35 17.58 5.17 -6.13
N GLN A 36 18.85 4.98 -6.47
CA GLN A 36 19.80 4.23 -5.67
C GLN A 36 20.43 5.17 -4.64
N VAL A 37 20.21 4.91 -3.37
CA VAL A 37 20.78 5.67 -2.24
C VAL A 37 21.51 4.68 -1.35
N GLY A 38 22.84 4.69 -1.36
CA GLY A 38 23.63 3.66 -0.65
C GLY A 38 23.23 2.24 -1.11
N GLY A 39 22.88 1.36 -0.17
CA GLY A 39 22.43 -0.01 -0.44
C GLY A 39 20.93 -0.18 -0.73
N ILE A 40 20.14 0.90 -0.78
CA ILE A 40 18.69 0.84 -0.97
C ILE A 40 18.24 1.41 -2.31
N GLU A 41 17.16 0.85 -2.84
CA GLU A 41 16.47 1.33 -4.04
C GLU A 41 15.11 1.91 -3.65
N ILE A 42 14.85 3.14 -4.08
CA ILE A 42 13.62 3.88 -3.76
C ILE A 42 12.87 4.14 -5.06
N ALA A 43 11.66 3.58 -5.16
CA ALA A 43 10.72 3.89 -6.22
C ALA A 43 10.07 5.25 -5.96
N VAL A 44 10.21 6.18 -6.90
CA VAL A 44 9.54 7.49 -6.89
C VAL A 44 8.57 7.50 -8.06
N ILE A 45 7.29 7.73 -7.77
CA ILE A 45 6.21 7.71 -8.76
C ILE A 45 5.41 9.00 -8.66
N SER A 46 4.97 9.55 -9.80
CA SER A 46 4.22 10.81 -9.83
C SER A 46 2.71 10.62 -9.66
N ARG A 47 2.19 9.41 -9.88
CA ARG A 47 0.77 9.04 -9.67
C ARG A 47 0.68 7.88 -8.70
N HIS A 48 -0.25 7.98 -7.76
CA HIS A 48 -0.47 6.93 -6.76
C HIS A 48 -0.95 5.63 -7.41
N VAL A 49 -0.20 4.56 -7.19
CA VAL A 49 -0.59 3.18 -7.46
C VAL A 49 -0.10 2.34 -6.29
N GLU A 50 -0.97 1.49 -5.74
CA GLU A 50 -0.58 0.57 -4.68
C GLU A 50 0.32 -0.55 -5.26
N PRO A 51 1.45 -0.89 -4.61
CA PRO A 51 2.40 -1.88 -5.14
C PRO A 51 1.97 -3.31 -4.79
N PHE A 52 0.83 -3.74 -5.31
CA PHE A 52 0.29 -5.08 -5.03
C PHE A 52 0.70 -6.16 -6.02
N ASP A 53 1.34 -5.77 -7.13
CA ASP A 53 1.63 -6.64 -8.26
C ASP A 53 3.13 -6.70 -8.57
N ILE A 54 3.60 -7.87 -8.99
CA ILE A 54 5.00 -8.05 -9.38
C ILE A 54 5.42 -7.14 -10.55
N ASN A 55 4.52 -6.85 -11.48
CA ASN A 55 4.80 -5.95 -12.60
C ASN A 55 4.99 -4.50 -12.17
N THR A 56 4.53 -4.09 -10.98
CA THR A 56 4.88 -2.78 -10.43
C THR A 56 6.39 -2.66 -10.27
N LEU A 57 7.06 -3.70 -9.77
CA LEU A 57 8.51 -3.72 -9.54
C LEU A 57 9.28 -3.96 -10.84
N ILE A 58 8.81 -4.89 -11.68
CA ILE A 58 9.46 -5.21 -12.96
C ILE A 58 9.48 -3.99 -13.89
N THR A 59 8.38 -3.22 -13.95
CA THR A 59 8.31 -1.96 -14.73
C THR A 59 9.37 -0.96 -14.29
N LEU A 60 9.69 -0.95 -12.99
CA LEU A 60 10.74 -0.12 -12.39
C LEU A 60 12.14 -0.73 -12.51
N ARG A 61 12.29 -1.88 -13.20
CA ARG A 61 13.53 -2.66 -13.30
C ARG A 61 14.11 -3.06 -11.93
N ILE A 62 13.20 -3.26 -10.97
CA ILE A 62 13.50 -3.87 -9.67
C ILE A 62 13.13 -5.33 -9.79
N ASP A 63 14.12 -6.21 -9.73
CA ASP A 63 13.90 -7.63 -9.60
C ASP A 63 13.65 -7.95 -8.12
N PRO A 64 12.42 -8.39 -7.74
CA PRO A 64 12.12 -8.72 -6.35
C PRO A 64 12.85 -9.98 -5.86
N PHE A 65 13.22 -10.90 -6.74
CA PHE A 65 13.84 -12.18 -6.36
C PHE A 65 15.30 -12.01 -5.90
N SER A 66 15.97 -10.94 -6.34
CA SER A 66 17.33 -10.60 -5.89
C SER A 66 17.37 -9.71 -4.65
N LYS A 67 16.22 -9.39 -4.03
CA LYS A 67 16.18 -8.53 -2.83
C LYS A 67 16.09 -9.36 -1.56
N GLN A 68 16.89 -8.96 -0.56
CA GLN A 68 16.78 -9.50 0.79
C GLN A 68 15.53 -8.98 1.51
N PHE A 69 15.14 -7.74 1.22
CA PHE A 69 13.97 -7.09 1.82
C PHE A 69 13.21 -6.29 0.77
N LEU A 70 11.88 -6.33 0.89
CA LEU A 70 10.97 -5.52 0.07
C LEU A 70 10.01 -4.77 1.00
N MET A 71 10.09 -3.43 0.98
CA MET A 71 9.19 -2.58 1.76
C MET A 71 8.05 -2.08 0.88
N LEU A 72 6.81 -2.34 1.29
CA LEU A 72 5.61 -1.98 0.55
C LEU A 72 4.70 -1.13 1.42
N LYS A 73 4.22 -0.01 0.88
CA LYS A 73 3.15 0.77 1.52
C LYS A 73 1.79 0.18 1.13
N SER A 74 1.47 -0.96 1.73
CA SER A 74 0.20 -1.68 1.56
C SER A 74 -0.17 -2.36 2.88
N ARG A 75 -1.47 -2.64 3.11
CA ARG A 75 -1.92 -3.44 4.25
C ARG A 75 -2.13 -4.90 3.88
N VAL A 76 -2.93 -5.15 2.84
CA VAL A 76 -3.42 -6.49 2.51
C VAL A 76 -3.18 -6.86 1.06
N HIS A 77 -3.43 -5.95 0.12
CA HIS A 77 -3.45 -6.29 -1.32
C HIS A 77 -2.12 -6.80 -1.84
N TRP A 78 -0.99 -6.38 -1.26
CA TRP A 78 0.33 -6.90 -1.62
C TRP A 78 0.42 -8.42 -1.59
N ARG A 79 -0.33 -9.08 -0.69
CA ARG A 79 -0.33 -10.55 -0.58
C ARG A 79 -0.82 -11.23 -1.85
N ALA A 80 -1.69 -10.57 -2.64
CA ALA A 80 -2.24 -11.15 -3.85
C ALA A 80 -1.18 -11.37 -4.94
N GLY A 81 -0.29 -10.40 -5.18
CA GLY A 81 0.72 -10.49 -6.24
C GLY A 81 2.14 -10.81 -5.77
N LEU A 82 2.43 -10.65 -4.48
CA LEU A 82 3.78 -10.78 -3.91
C LEU A 82 3.83 -11.72 -2.70
N GLY A 83 2.69 -12.24 -2.24
CA GLY A 83 2.61 -13.09 -1.03
C GLY A 83 3.46 -14.34 -1.11
N GLU A 84 3.45 -15.02 -2.25
CA GLU A 84 4.24 -16.24 -2.49
C GLU A 84 5.76 -16.00 -2.49
N LEU A 85 6.20 -14.74 -2.66
CA LEU A 85 7.63 -14.38 -2.64
C LEU A 85 8.17 -14.21 -1.23
N ALA A 86 7.30 -13.97 -0.24
CA ALA A 86 7.69 -13.59 1.10
C ALA A 86 7.91 -14.83 1.99
N ALA A 87 9.15 -15.02 2.45
CA ALA A 87 9.44 -16.03 3.48
C ALA A 87 8.94 -15.62 4.88
N ALA A 88 8.89 -14.31 5.15
CA ALA A 88 8.39 -13.73 6.39
C ALA A 88 7.80 -12.34 6.12
N VAL A 89 6.92 -11.89 7.00
CA VAL A 89 6.25 -10.59 6.92
C VAL A 89 6.45 -9.84 8.22
N VAL A 90 6.92 -8.60 8.13
CA VAL A 90 7.01 -7.67 9.26
C VAL A 90 6.06 -6.52 8.98
N GLU A 91 4.99 -6.43 9.77
CA GLU A 91 4.04 -5.33 9.67
C GLU A 91 4.57 -4.09 10.38
N CYS A 92 4.68 -2.97 9.66
CA CYS A 92 5.20 -1.72 10.18
C CYS A 92 4.06 -0.74 10.47
N ALA A 93 3.89 -0.37 11.74
CA ALA A 93 2.97 0.69 12.15
C ALA A 93 3.57 2.07 11.86
N GLY A 94 3.47 2.51 10.60
CA GLY A 94 3.89 3.85 10.19
C GLY A 94 2.93 4.95 10.65
N VAL A 95 3.48 6.10 11.03
CA VAL A 95 2.69 7.32 11.31
C VAL A 95 2.01 7.78 10.02
N GLY A 96 0.71 8.09 10.10
CA GLY A 96 -0.03 8.69 8.99
C GLY A 96 -1.53 8.42 9.05
N VAL A 97 -2.23 8.94 8.04
CA VAL A 97 -3.71 8.95 7.95
C VAL A 97 -4.35 7.57 7.84
N CYS A 98 -3.57 6.53 7.53
CA CYS A 98 -4.02 5.15 7.45
C CYS A 98 -3.60 4.33 8.69
N THR A 99 -3.38 4.96 9.85
CA THR A 99 -3.10 4.29 11.13
C THR A 99 -4.32 3.51 11.65
N SER A 100 -4.09 2.46 12.43
CA SER A 100 -5.15 1.75 13.18
C SER A 100 -5.36 2.34 14.57
N ASP A 101 -4.47 3.23 15.02
CA ASP A 101 -4.66 3.97 16.26
C ASP A 101 -5.47 5.24 15.97
N TYR A 102 -6.80 5.14 16.10
CA TYR A 102 -7.69 6.26 15.85
C TYR A 102 -7.51 7.42 16.85
N ASN A 103 -6.94 7.18 18.03
CA ASN A 103 -6.67 8.25 19.00
C ASN A 103 -5.58 9.22 18.49
N SER A 104 -4.73 8.77 17.57
CA SER A 104 -3.72 9.62 16.94
C SER A 104 -4.27 10.57 15.87
N LEU A 105 -5.57 10.47 15.53
CA LEU A 105 -6.24 11.30 14.52
C LEU A 105 -7.26 12.26 15.15
N SER A 106 -7.37 13.46 14.61
CA SER A 106 -8.36 14.45 15.06
C SER A 106 -9.64 14.39 14.22
N PHE A 107 -10.72 13.87 14.80
CA PHE A 107 -12.03 13.76 14.14
C PHE A 107 -12.94 14.94 14.51
N HIS A 108 -13.36 15.73 13.53
CA HIS A 108 -14.24 16.90 13.76
C HIS A 108 -15.66 16.75 13.20
N LYS A 109 -15.88 15.88 12.21
CA LYS A 109 -17.15 15.77 11.47
C LYS A 109 -17.82 14.40 11.59
N VAL A 110 -17.34 13.56 12.51
CA VAL A 110 -17.91 12.22 12.72
C VAL A 110 -19.15 12.34 13.61
N ARG A 111 -20.23 11.65 13.24
CA ARG A 111 -21.43 11.54 14.07
C ARG A 111 -21.09 10.76 15.34
N ARG A 112 -21.43 11.32 16.51
CA ARG A 112 -21.19 10.74 17.84
C ARG A 112 -22.52 10.43 18.54
N PRO A 113 -22.58 9.45 19.46
CA PRO A 113 -21.48 8.58 19.89
C PRO A 113 -21.12 7.51 18.85
N ILE A 114 -19.83 7.17 18.73
CA ILE A 114 -19.34 6.11 17.85
C ILE A 114 -18.17 5.32 18.47
N TYR A 115 -18.30 4.00 18.55
CA TYR A 115 -17.18 3.13 18.93
C TYR A 115 -16.16 3.04 17.77
N PRO A 116 -14.83 3.05 18.01
CA PRO A 116 -14.14 3.05 19.31
C PRO A 116 -13.81 4.45 19.88
N LEU A 117 -14.18 5.55 19.21
CA LEU A 117 -13.86 6.92 19.66
C LEU A 117 -14.61 7.32 20.93
N ASP A 118 -15.82 6.78 21.10
CA ASP A 118 -16.69 6.94 22.25
C ASP A 118 -16.93 5.55 22.88
N PRO A 119 -16.14 5.15 23.89
CA PRO A 119 -16.23 3.81 24.49
C PRO A 119 -17.61 3.49 25.11
N ALA A 120 -18.34 4.53 25.53
CA ALA A 120 -19.70 4.41 26.08
C ALA A 120 -20.80 4.29 25.01
N THR A 121 -20.45 4.09 23.74
CA THR A 121 -21.45 3.92 22.66
C THR A 121 -22.25 2.64 22.87
N SER A 122 -23.58 2.76 22.99
CA SER A 122 -24.51 1.64 22.96
C SER A 122 -25.06 1.42 21.55
N PHE A 123 -25.06 0.18 21.09
CA PHE A 123 -25.70 -0.20 19.83
C PHE A 123 -26.96 -1.00 20.14
N GLU A 124 -28.12 -0.55 19.65
CA GLU A 124 -29.32 -1.37 19.64
C GLU A 124 -29.14 -2.49 18.61
N GLN A 125 -29.48 -3.73 18.95
CA GLN A 125 -29.56 -4.80 17.95
C GLN A 125 -30.70 -4.47 17.00
N GLY A 126 -30.36 -4.07 15.76
CA GLY A 126 -31.36 -3.92 14.71
C GLY A 126 -32.12 -5.23 14.50
N GLN A 127 -33.44 -5.16 14.36
CA GLN A 127 -34.23 -6.31 13.95
C GLN A 127 -33.70 -6.84 12.62
N VAL A 128 -33.32 -8.12 12.59
CA VAL A 128 -33.15 -8.86 11.34
C VAL A 128 -34.51 -8.85 10.66
N ILE A 129 -34.66 -8.07 9.58
CA ILE A 129 -35.83 -8.22 8.70
C ILE A 129 -35.70 -9.61 8.08
N GLN A 130 -36.40 -10.60 8.65
CA GLN A 130 -36.61 -11.87 7.99
C GLN A 130 -37.48 -11.59 6.78
N GLY A 131 -36.85 -11.48 5.61
CA GLY A 131 -37.55 -11.47 4.33
C GLY A 131 -38.20 -12.83 4.09
N GLY A 132 -39.50 -12.82 3.80
CA GLY A 132 -40.28 -13.96 3.31
C GLY A 132 -40.18 -14.14 1.80
#